data_AF-A0A9E5NM70-F1
#
_entry.id   AF-A0A9E5NM70-F1
#
_cell.length_a   1.000
_cell.length_b   1.000
_cell.length_c   1.000
_cell.angle_alpha   90.00
_cell.angle_beta   90.00
_cell.angle_gamma   90.00
#
_symmetry.space_group_name_H-M   'P 1'
#
loop_
_entity.id
_entity.type
_entity.pdbx_description
1 polymer ?
#
loop_
_entity_poly.entity_id
_entity_poly.type
_entity_poly.pdbx_seq_one_letter_code
_entity_poly.pdbx_strand_id
1 'polypeptide(L)'
;MIYVGLDVHKSYSRMGVFDPANGELHDLGSVSNEPTVLEQRLSAVASPKTVVLEAGRSSYHMAGLLEAMAEQVWIVDPGEVRRLQRTVSKTDRRDATALAWWAAKGVLTRQWRPDAELLDLRELTRGKVSLTRLSTQVRAMIRMLLARHGHECPYRNLLGKSAQQWLDSVKLEGYAAQMLAALRQILIATQAKVDDFERLVDQTAAKHPVAQRLRTIPGIGPFLGLSLAVEIGDIERFPSAPHLRGYSGLVPAVHQSGDKDARGPLTKTGNKWLRHAAVQAA
;
A
#
# COMPACT_ATOMS: atom_id res chain seq x y z
N MET A 1 -27.24 -0.29 -17.11
CA MET A 1 -25.83 -0.17 -16.69
C MET A 1 -25.25 -1.57 -16.71
N ILE A 2 -24.28 -1.83 -17.59
CA ILE A 2 -23.55 -3.09 -17.70
C ILE A 2 -22.42 -3.10 -16.66
N TYR A 3 -22.08 -4.27 -16.12
CA TYR A 3 -20.95 -4.43 -15.22
C TYR A 3 -19.87 -5.27 -15.88
N VAL A 4 -18.64 -4.78 -15.84
CA VAL A 4 -17.46 -5.46 -16.41
C VAL A 4 -16.50 -5.76 -15.27
N GLY A 5 -16.34 -7.02 -14.92
CA GLY A 5 -15.37 -7.45 -13.92
C GLY A 5 -14.03 -7.72 -14.58
N LEU A 6 -12.97 -7.18 -13.99
CA LEU A 6 -11.60 -7.28 -14.48
C LEU A 6 -10.71 -7.89 -13.39
N ASP A 7 -10.25 -9.12 -13.61
CA ASP A 7 -9.21 -9.73 -12.78
C ASP A 7 -7.83 -9.38 -13.37
N VAL A 8 -7.12 -8.49 -12.70
CA VAL A 8 -5.92 -7.83 -13.24
C VAL A 8 -4.66 -8.60 -12.87
N HIS A 9 -4.00 -9.18 -13.87
CA HIS A 9 -2.66 -9.76 -13.73
C HIS A 9 -1.58 -8.80 -14.25
N LYS A 10 -0.32 -9.26 -14.27
CA LYS A 10 0.84 -8.42 -14.61
C LYS A 10 0.79 -7.85 -16.03
N SER A 11 0.50 -8.68 -17.03
CA SER A 11 0.53 -8.31 -18.47
C SER A 11 -0.81 -8.48 -19.19
N TYR A 12 -1.76 -9.15 -18.56
CA TYR A 12 -3.10 -9.37 -19.09
C TYR A 12 -4.13 -9.26 -17.96
N SER A 13 -5.40 -9.15 -18.34
CA SER A 13 -6.53 -9.22 -17.43
C SER A 13 -7.56 -10.20 -17.95
N ARG A 14 -8.29 -10.89 -17.06
CA ARG A 14 -9.49 -11.66 -17.44
C ARG A 14 -10.70 -10.74 -17.36
N MET A 15 -11.55 -10.76 -18.37
CA MET A 15 -12.71 -9.88 -18.45
C MET A 15 -14.01 -10.69 -18.45
N GLY A 16 -14.91 -10.35 -17.54
CA GLY A 16 -16.28 -10.88 -17.47
C GLY A 16 -17.29 -9.75 -17.56
N VAL A 17 -18.43 -9.98 -18.19
CA VAL A 17 -19.50 -9.00 -18.36
C VAL A 17 -20.79 -9.57 -17.79
N PHE A 18 -21.52 -8.73 -17.07
CA PHE A 18 -22.87 -9.01 -16.62
C PHE A 18 -23.80 -7.89 -17.08
N ASP A 19 -24.88 -8.25 -17.76
CA ASP A 19 -25.95 -7.33 -18.13
C ASP A 19 -27.19 -7.57 -17.24
N PRO A 20 -27.52 -6.63 -16.34
CA PRO A 20 -28.70 -6.75 -15.50
C PRO A 20 -30.03 -6.79 -16.27
N ALA A 21 -30.09 -6.28 -17.51
CA ALA A 21 -31.34 -6.19 -18.27
C ALA A 21 -31.85 -7.55 -18.76
N ASN A 22 -30.93 -8.43 -19.17
CA ASN A 22 -31.24 -9.79 -19.63
C ASN A 22 -30.78 -10.88 -18.64
N GLY A 23 -29.99 -10.52 -17.62
CA GLY A 23 -29.44 -11.45 -16.63
C GLY A 23 -28.30 -12.33 -17.16
N GLU A 24 -27.75 -12.00 -18.33
CA GLU A 24 -26.70 -12.81 -18.96
C GLU A 24 -25.31 -12.50 -18.41
N LEU A 25 -24.50 -13.55 -18.33
CA LEU A 25 -23.13 -13.50 -17.87
C LEU A 25 -22.20 -14.02 -18.97
N HIS A 26 -21.31 -13.15 -19.45
CA HIS A 26 -20.43 -13.43 -20.57
C HIS A 26 -18.97 -13.39 -20.12
N ASP A 27 -18.18 -14.39 -20.52
CA ASP A 27 -16.74 -14.40 -20.33
C ASP A 27 -16.06 -13.96 -21.62
N LEU A 28 -15.38 -12.81 -21.59
CA LEU A 28 -14.73 -12.23 -22.77
C LEU A 28 -13.28 -12.70 -22.94
N GLY A 29 -12.82 -13.61 -22.09
CA GLY A 29 -11.48 -14.15 -22.16
C GLY A 29 -10.42 -13.23 -21.58
N SER A 30 -9.17 -13.52 -21.91
CA SER A 30 -8.03 -12.70 -21.50
C SER A 30 -7.78 -11.58 -22.50
N VAL A 31 -7.42 -10.41 -21.99
CA VAL A 31 -7.07 -9.22 -22.77
C VAL A 31 -5.71 -8.69 -22.31
N SER A 32 -4.89 -8.21 -23.25
CA SER A 32 -3.63 -7.53 -22.91
C SER A 32 -3.93 -6.28 -22.09
N ASN A 33 -3.04 -5.94 -21.15
CA ASN A 33 -3.13 -4.70 -20.38
C ASN A 33 -2.61 -3.46 -21.15
N GLU A 34 -2.25 -3.61 -22.42
CA GLU A 34 -1.92 -2.48 -23.29
C GLU A 34 -3.14 -1.56 -23.46
N PRO A 35 -3.01 -0.24 -23.26
CA PRO A 35 -4.14 0.69 -23.25
C PRO A 35 -5.03 0.60 -24.49
N THR A 36 -4.43 0.53 -25.68
CA THR A 36 -5.16 0.46 -26.95
C THR A 36 -5.96 -0.83 -27.10
N VAL A 37 -5.45 -1.95 -26.56
CA VAL A 37 -6.11 -3.25 -26.61
C VAL A 37 -7.27 -3.30 -25.60
N LEU A 38 -7.09 -2.71 -24.41
CA LEU A 38 -8.16 -2.55 -23.42
C LEU A 38 -9.29 -1.69 -23.98
N GLU A 39 -8.96 -0.57 -24.62
CA GLU A 39 -9.93 0.33 -25.25
C GLU A 39 -10.73 -0.38 -26.35
N GLN A 40 -10.03 -1.09 -27.26
CA GLN A 40 -10.68 -1.88 -28.30
C GLN A 40 -11.61 -2.95 -27.73
N ARG A 41 -11.20 -3.62 -26.64
CA ARG A 41 -12.03 -4.65 -26.00
C ARG A 41 -13.26 -4.04 -25.31
N LEU A 42 -13.11 -2.91 -24.62
CA LEU A 42 -14.19 -2.26 -23.87
C LEU A 42 -15.16 -1.49 -24.75
N SER A 43 -14.74 -1.02 -25.92
CA SER A 43 -15.63 -0.38 -26.90
C SER A 43 -16.63 -1.37 -27.51
N ALA A 44 -16.26 -2.65 -27.58
CA ALA A 44 -17.15 -3.73 -28.00
C ALA A 44 -18.21 -4.11 -26.94
N VAL A 45 -18.08 -3.63 -25.70
CA VAL A 45 -19.10 -3.79 -24.65
C VAL A 45 -20.06 -2.61 -24.70
N ALA A 46 -21.37 -2.86 -24.62
CA ALA A 46 -22.36 -1.79 -24.67
C ALA A 46 -22.25 -0.83 -23.46
N SER A 47 -22.64 0.43 -23.70
CA SER A 47 -22.71 1.48 -22.67
C SER A 47 -24.15 1.68 -22.19
N PRO A 48 -24.38 2.25 -20.98
CA PRO A 48 -23.34 2.64 -20.01
C PRO A 48 -22.81 1.42 -19.24
N LYS A 49 -21.52 1.44 -18.90
CA LYS A 49 -20.79 0.36 -18.23
C LYS A 49 -20.01 0.83 -17.00
N THR A 50 -19.95 -0.03 -16.00
CA THR A 50 -19.12 0.10 -14.81
C THR A 50 -18.05 -0.98 -14.84
N VAL A 51 -16.78 -0.59 -14.84
CA VAL A 51 -15.66 -1.54 -14.74
C VAL A 51 -15.29 -1.74 -13.26
N VAL A 52 -15.14 -2.99 -12.84
CA VAL A 52 -14.90 -3.38 -11.46
C VAL A 52 -13.60 -4.17 -11.41
N LEU A 53 -12.70 -3.80 -10.51
CA LEU A 53 -11.42 -4.46 -10.30
C LEU A 53 -11.13 -4.64 -8.81
N GLU A 54 -10.47 -5.73 -8.44
CA GLU A 54 -10.01 -5.94 -7.07
C GLU A 54 -8.81 -5.03 -6.74
N ALA A 55 -8.76 -4.49 -5.52
CA ALA A 55 -7.61 -3.68 -5.10
C ALA A 55 -6.32 -4.51 -5.12
N GLY A 56 -5.32 -3.98 -5.82
CA GLY A 56 -4.03 -4.66 -6.03
C GLY A 56 -2.92 -3.66 -6.32
N ARG A 57 -1.71 -4.18 -6.57
CA ARG A 57 -0.50 -3.35 -6.73
C ARG A 57 -0.62 -2.31 -7.84
N SER A 58 -1.25 -2.66 -8.95
CA SER A 58 -1.44 -1.80 -10.13
C SER A 58 -2.86 -1.28 -10.29
N SER A 59 -3.75 -1.54 -9.32
CA SER A 59 -5.18 -1.21 -9.44
C SER A 59 -5.45 0.27 -9.66
N TYR A 60 -4.72 1.18 -9.02
CA TYR A 60 -4.90 2.62 -9.23
C TYR A 60 -4.47 3.09 -10.62
N HIS A 61 -3.38 2.55 -11.15
CA HIS A 61 -2.93 2.82 -12.51
C HIS A 61 -3.94 2.29 -13.53
N MET A 62 -4.34 1.03 -13.39
CA MET A 62 -5.34 0.39 -14.24
C MET A 62 -6.67 1.17 -14.20
N ALA A 63 -7.12 1.58 -13.02
CA ALA A 63 -8.33 2.39 -12.89
C ALA A 63 -8.21 3.74 -13.62
N GLY A 64 -7.05 4.41 -13.55
CA GLY A 64 -6.82 5.65 -14.29
C GLY A 64 -6.89 5.47 -15.81
N LEU A 65 -6.41 4.34 -16.34
CA LEU A 65 -6.56 4.03 -17.77
C LEU A 65 -8.03 3.80 -18.15
N LEU A 66 -8.77 3.10 -17.31
CA LEU A 66 -10.15 2.69 -17.56
C LEU A 66 -11.16 3.84 -17.44
N GLU A 67 -10.84 4.92 -16.73
CA GLU A 67 -11.73 6.07 -16.54
C GLU A 67 -12.11 6.78 -17.84
N ALA A 68 -11.24 6.72 -18.86
CA ALA A 68 -11.56 7.24 -20.20
C ALA A 68 -12.45 6.27 -21.02
N MET A 69 -12.60 5.02 -20.56
CA MET A 69 -13.20 3.92 -21.34
C MET A 69 -14.53 3.42 -20.75
N ALA A 70 -14.96 3.95 -19.60
CA ALA A 70 -16.16 3.54 -18.88
C ALA A 70 -16.78 4.69 -18.10
N GLU A 71 -18.10 4.66 -17.92
CA GLU A 71 -18.83 5.69 -17.15
C GLU A 71 -18.46 5.66 -15.66
N GLN A 72 -18.10 4.47 -15.13
CA GLN A 72 -17.59 4.33 -13.77
C GLN A 72 -16.50 3.25 -13.68
N VAL A 73 -15.54 3.50 -12.78
CA VAL A 73 -14.51 2.52 -12.42
C VAL A 73 -14.50 2.31 -10.91
N TRP A 74 -14.67 1.05 -10.51
CA TRP A 74 -14.80 0.60 -9.14
C TRP A 74 -13.59 -0.23 -8.74
N ILE A 75 -12.91 0.19 -7.68
CA ILE A 75 -11.94 -0.66 -6.99
C ILE A 75 -12.65 -1.23 -5.75
N VAL A 76 -12.56 -2.54 -5.53
CA VAL A 76 -13.25 -3.22 -4.42
C VAL A 76 -12.27 -3.87 -3.45
N ASP A 77 -12.71 -4.19 -2.24
CA ASP A 77 -11.87 -4.83 -1.21
C ASP A 77 -11.58 -6.31 -1.53
N PRO A 78 -10.29 -6.71 -1.62
CA PRO A 78 -9.87 -8.11 -1.61
C PRO A 78 -10.48 -8.94 -0.47
N GLY A 79 -10.76 -8.30 0.67
CA GLY A 79 -11.43 -8.93 1.81
C GLY A 79 -12.87 -9.34 1.49
N GLU A 80 -13.66 -8.46 0.87
CA GLU A 80 -15.04 -8.72 0.44
C GLU A 80 -15.07 -9.81 -0.64
N VAL A 81 -14.25 -9.67 -1.68
CA VAL A 81 -14.13 -10.64 -2.79
C VAL A 81 -13.79 -12.03 -2.24
N ARG A 82 -12.79 -12.14 -1.36
CA ARG A 82 -12.36 -13.43 -0.78
C ARG A 82 -13.44 -14.08 0.08
N ARG A 83 -14.29 -13.31 0.77
CA ARG A 83 -15.41 -13.87 1.55
C ARG A 83 -16.46 -14.51 0.64
N LEU A 84 -16.75 -13.87 -0.48
CA LEU A 84 -17.70 -14.35 -1.49
C LEU A 84 -17.15 -15.51 -2.32
N GLN A 85 -15.84 -15.54 -2.60
CA GLN A 85 -15.20 -16.65 -3.30
C GLN A 85 -15.22 -17.97 -2.50
N ARG A 86 -15.20 -17.94 -1.17
CA ARG A 86 -15.22 -19.16 -0.34
C ARG A 86 -16.49 -20.00 -0.51
N THR A 87 -17.54 -19.43 -1.08
CA THR A 87 -18.79 -20.12 -1.37
C THR A 87 -18.87 -20.68 -2.80
N VAL A 88 -17.82 -20.55 -3.63
CA VAL A 88 -17.82 -20.92 -5.06
C VAL A 88 -16.55 -21.71 -5.43
N SER A 89 -16.62 -22.66 -6.38
CA SER A 89 -15.42 -23.34 -6.90
C SER A 89 -14.61 -22.39 -7.81
N LYS A 90 -13.32 -22.21 -7.49
CA LYS A 90 -12.41 -21.22 -8.06
C LYS A 90 -11.91 -21.58 -9.47
N THR A 91 -12.10 -20.68 -10.44
CA THR A 91 -11.40 -20.65 -11.74
C THR A 91 -11.30 -19.19 -12.21
N ASP A 92 -10.23 -18.82 -12.93
CA ASP A 92 -10.01 -17.42 -13.39
C ASP A 92 -11.21 -16.88 -14.19
N ARG A 93 -11.87 -17.74 -15.00
CA ARG A 93 -13.12 -17.42 -15.71
C ARG A 93 -14.25 -16.99 -14.76
N ARG A 94 -14.40 -17.72 -13.65
CA ARG A 94 -15.45 -17.44 -12.66
C ARG A 94 -15.10 -16.19 -11.85
N ASP A 95 -13.83 -15.89 -11.64
CA ASP A 95 -13.41 -14.76 -10.81
C ASP A 95 -13.81 -13.42 -11.46
N ALA A 96 -13.51 -13.21 -12.74
CA ALA A 96 -13.87 -11.96 -13.45
C ALA A 96 -15.39 -11.79 -13.65
N THR A 97 -16.11 -12.86 -13.99
CA THR A 97 -17.57 -12.81 -14.17
C THR A 97 -18.31 -12.66 -12.84
N ALA A 98 -17.85 -13.33 -11.77
CA ALA A 98 -18.41 -13.15 -10.43
C ALA A 98 -18.21 -11.73 -9.91
N LEU A 99 -17.08 -11.10 -10.20
CA LEU A 99 -16.81 -9.71 -9.83
C LEU A 99 -17.84 -8.74 -10.44
N ALA A 100 -18.14 -8.90 -11.73
CA ALA A 100 -19.18 -8.12 -12.42
C ALA A 100 -20.55 -8.32 -11.78
N TRP A 101 -20.92 -9.58 -11.53
CA TRP A 101 -22.21 -9.96 -10.97
C TRP A 101 -22.38 -9.45 -9.53
N TRP A 102 -21.38 -9.62 -8.67
CA TRP A 102 -21.42 -9.16 -7.28
C TRP A 102 -21.53 -7.63 -7.18
N ALA A 103 -20.82 -6.88 -8.02
CA ALA A 103 -20.99 -5.43 -8.09
C ALA A 103 -22.41 -5.05 -8.53
N ALA A 104 -22.96 -5.71 -9.55
CA ALA A 104 -24.31 -5.47 -10.03
C ALA A 104 -25.40 -5.79 -8.99
N LYS A 105 -25.16 -6.77 -8.13
CA LYS A 105 -26.03 -7.13 -7.01
C LYS A 105 -25.85 -6.26 -5.76
N GLY A 106 -24.94 -5.28 -5.81
CA GLY A 106 -24.71 -4.36 -4.68
C GLY A 106 -24.07 -5.01 -3.45
N VAL A 107 -23.44 -6.18 -3.61
CA VAL A 107 -22.73 -6.87 -2.51
C VAL A 107 -21.26 -6.46 -2.39
N LEU A 108 -20.69 -5.78 -3.39
CA LEU A 108 -19.36 -5.18 -3.30
C LEU A 108 -19.45 -3.68 -3.04
N THR A 109 -18.53 -3.19 -2.21
CA THR A 109 -18.43 -1.76 -1.91
C THR A 109 -17.34 -1.11 -2.75
N ARG A 110 -17.69 -0.02 -3.46
CA ARG A 110 -16.69 0.82 -4.14
C ARG A 110 -15.78 1.48 -3.10
N GLN A 111 -14.48 1.26 -3.22
CA GLN A 111 -13.48 1.95 -2.41
C GLN A 111 -13.23 3.37 -2.91
N TRP A 112 -12.98 4.26 -1.96
CA TRP A 112 -12.41 5.57 -2.25
C TRP A 112 -11.01 5.41 -2.88
N ARG A 113 -10.76 6.20 -3.93
CA ARG A 113 -9.49 6.23 -4.64
C ARG A 113 -8.83 7.60 -4.41
N PRO A 114 -7.55 7.63 -3.97
CA PRO A 114 -6.79 8.88 -3.96
C PRO A 114 -6.53 9.36 -5.39
N ASP A 115 -6.49 10.66 -5.59
CA ASP A 115 -6.07 11.26 -6.87
C ASP A 115 -4.55 11.11 -7.10
N ALA A 116 -4.09 11.55 -8.27
CA ALA A 116 -2.70 11.44 -8.67
C ALA A 116 -1.74 12.21 -7.74
N GLU A 117 -2.14 13.40 -7.29
CA GLU A 117 -1.34 14.24 -6.39
C GLU A 117 -1.16 13.56 -5.03
N LEU A 118 -2.23 13.02 -4.46
CA LEU A 118 -2.20 12.32 -3.19
C LEU A 118 -1.46 10.98 -3.28
N LEU A 119 -1.51 10.30 -4.42
CA LEU A 119 -0.70 9.11 -4.68
C LEU A 119 0.80 9.45 -4.73
N ASP A 120 1.18 10.55 -5.39
CA ASP A 120 2.58 10.99 -5.45
C ASP A 120 3.12 11.36 -4.06
N LEU A 121 2.33 12.08 -3.26
CA LEU A 121 2.68 12.37 -1.86
C LEU A 121 2.83 11.10 -0.99
N ARG A 122 2.08 10.04 -1.28
CA ARG A 122 2.25 8.73 -0.64
C ARG A 122 3.55 8.08 -1.05
N GLU A 123 4.00 8.21 -2.30
CA GLU A 123 5.31 7.69 -2.73
C GLU A 123 6.44 8.37 -1.96
N LEU A 124 6.37 9.68 -1.72
CA LEU A 124 7.35 10.39 -0.89
C LEU A 124 7.41 9.83 0.54
N THR A 125 6.27 9.75 1.23
CA THR A 125 6.23 9.31 2.64
C THR A 125 6.55 7.82 2.81
N ARG A 126 5.99 6.95 1.96
CA ARG A 126 6.27 5.50 1.98
C ARG A 126 7.69 5.18 1.50
N GLY A 127 8.22 5.96 0.56
CA GLY A 127 9.59 5.90 0.08
C GLY A 127 10.59 6.14 1.21
N LYS A 128 10.39 7.22 2.00
CA LYS A 128 11.23 7.49 3.18
C LYS A 128 11.28 6.31 4.14
N VAL A 129 10.13 5.71 4.46
CA VAL A 129 10.08 4.53 5.35
C VAL A 129 10.81 3.34 4.74
N SER A 130 10.66 3.12 3.43
CA SER A 130 11.28 2.00 2.72
C SER A 130 12.81 2.13 2.73
N LEU A 131 13.34 3.33 2.45
CA LEU A 131 14.77 3.64 2.52
C LEU A 131 15.31 3.54 3.95
N THR A 132 14.54 3.99 4.94
CA THR A 132 14.91 3.88 6.36
C THR A 132 15.01 2.41 6.80
N ARG A 133 14.07 1.56 6.36
CA ARG A 133 14.12 0.12 6.60
C ARG A 133 15.33 -0.52 5.93
N LEU A 134 15.64 -0.16 4.68
CA LEU A 134 16.81 -0.65 3.97
C LEU A 134 18.10 -0.27 4.71
N SER A 135 18.28 1.01 5.09
CA SER A 135 19.41 1.47 5.89
C SER A 135 19.52 0.70 7.22
N THR A 136 18.39 0.45 7.90
CA THR A 136 18.35 -0.33 9.14
C THR A 136 18.76 -1.80 8.93
N GLN A 137 18.30 -2.43 7.84
CA GLN A 137 18.69 -3.79 7.48
C GLN A 137 20.20 -3.88 7.23
N VAL A 138 20.78 -2.92 6.52
CA VAL A 138 22.23 -2.89 6.26
C VAL A 138 23.02 -2.72 7.56
N ARG A 139 22.56 -1.85 8.49
CA ARG A 139 23.17 -1.74 9.84
C ARG A 139 23.13 -3.07 10.58
N ALA A 140 21.99 -3.77 10.53
CA ALA A 140 21.85 -5.07 11.16
C ALA A 140 22.81 -6.10 10.54
N MET A 141 22.94 -6.12 9.21
CA MET A 141 23.90 -6.99 8.51
C MET A 141 25.34 -6.73 8.92
N ILE A 142 25.75 -5.45 9.06
CA ILE A 142 27.08 -5.10 9.55
C ILE A 142 27.29 -5.65 10.97
N ARG A 143 26.33 -5.42 11.87
CA ARG A 143 26.43 -5.92 13.26
C ARG A 143 26.52 -7.44 13.32
N MET A 144 25.69 -8.15 12.56
CA MET A 144 25.71 -9.61 12.50
C MET A 144 27.00 -10.14 11.90
N LEU A 145 27.55 -9.49 10.87
CA LEU A 145 28.85 -9.85 10.31
C LEU A 145 29.94 -9.71 11.38
N LEU A 146 30.02 -8.56 12.05
CA LEU A 146 31.02 -8.32 13.10
C LEU A 146 30.88 -9.33 14.25
N ALA A 147 29.66 -9.58 14.73
CA ALA A 147 29.40 -10.53 15.81
C ALA A 147 29.83 -11.96 15.47
N ARG A 148 29.59 -12.42 14.22
CA ARG A 148 30.05 -13.75 13.76
C ARG A 148 31.57 -13.91 13.78
N HIS A 149 32.31 -12.81 13.74
CA HIS A 149 33.77 -12.78 13.81
C HIS A 149 34.28 -12.33 15.18
N GLY A 150 33.44 -12.37 16.23
CA GLY A 150 33.86 -12.06 17.61
C GLY A 150 34.02 -10.57 17.91
N HIS A 151 33.50 -9.68 17.06
CA HIS A 151 33.55 -8.24 17.26
C HIS A 151 32.16 -7.67 17.61
N GLU A 152 31.99 -7.18 18.84
CA GLU A 152 30.79 -6.45 19.24
C GLU A 152 30.98 -4.94 19.05
N CYS A 153 30.18 -4.33 18.17
CA CYS A 153 30.27 -2.89 17.91
C CYS A 153 29.61 -2.06 19.03
N PRO A 154 30.36 -1.25 19.79
CA PRO A 154 29.82 -0.50 20.93
C PRO A 154 29.03 0.74 20.50
N TYR A 155 29.10 1.13 19.23
CA TYR A 155 28.50 2.37 18.73
C TYR A 155 27.11 2.14 18.16
N ARG A 156 26.12 2.95 18.57
CA ARG A 156 24.77 2.93 17.99
C ARG A 156 24.76 3.45 16.55
N ASN A 157 25.33 4.62 16.32
CA ASN A 157 25.44 5.24 15.00
C ASN A 157 26.70 4.76 14.29
N LEU A 158 26.54 3.79 13.39
CA LEU A 158 27.66 3.22 12.63
C LEU A 158 28.32 4.23 11.68
N LEU A 159 27.65 5.33 11.30
CA LEU A 159 28.21 6.36 10.43
C LEU A 159 28.94 7.48 11.19
N GLY A 160 28.89 7.46 12.53
CA GLY A 160 29.60 8.43 13.36
C GLY A 160 31.12 8.26 13.26
N LYS A 161 31.87 9.36 13.44
CA LYS A 161 33.33 9.38 13.33
C LYS A 161 34.02 8.30 14.18
N SER A 162 33.65 8.17 15.46
CA SER A 162 34.21 7.16 16.37
C SER A 162 33.87 5.72 15.93
N ALA A 163 32.67 5.51 15.39
CA ALA A 163 32.27 4.21 14.88
C ALA A 163 33.06 3.82 13.63
N GLN A 164 33.29 4.77 12.71
CA GLN A 164 34.11 4.54 11.52
C GLN A 164 35.56 4.22 11.90
N GLN A 165 36.16 4.98 12.82
CA GLN A 165 37.51 4.71 13.34
C GLN A 165 37.62 3.31 13.97
N TRP A 166 36.61 2.90 14.74
CA TRP A 166 36.57 1.55 15.31
C TRP A 166 36.41 0.49 14.22
N LEU A 167 35.53 0.69 13.24
CA LEU A 167 35.34 -0.22 12.10
C LEU A 167 36.63 -0.37 11.28
N ASP A 168 37.44 0.69 11.15
CA ASP A 168 38.75 0.64 10.48
C ASP A 168 39.80 -0.13 11.30
N SER A 169 39.65 -0.18 12.63
CA SER A 169 40.54 -0.93 13.53
C SER A 169 40.21 -2.44 13.61
N VAL A 170 39.01 -2.84 13.18
CA VAL A 170 38.55 -4.23 13.22
C VAL A 170 39.32 -5.06 12.20
N LYS A 171 40.00 -6.11 12.68
CA LYS A 171 40.78 -7.03 11.83
C LYS A 171 39.89 -8.16 11.30
N LEU A 172 39.36 -7.97 10.10
CA LEU A 172 38.74 -9.04 9.31
C LEU A 172 39.63 -9.37 8.12
N GLU A 173 39.59 -10.63 7.69
CA GLU A 173 40.35 -11.13 6.54
C GLU A 173 39.42 -11.78 5.50
N GLY A 174 39.93 -11.96 4.28
CA GLY A 174 39.22 -12.62 3.19
C GLY A 174 37.87 -11.98 2.84
N TYR A 175 36.86 -12.80 2.57
CA TYR A 175 35.53 -12.35 2.16
C TYR A 175 34.77 -11.55 3.23
N ALA A 176 35.10 -11.74 4.52
CA ALA A 176 34.46 -10.97 5.60
C ALA A 176 34.84 -9.49 5.53
N ALA A 177 36.11 -9.18 5.26
CA ALA A 177 36.58 -7.81 5.07
C ALA A 177 35.93 -7.16 3.83
N GLN A 178 35.86 -7.89 2.71
CA GLN A 178 35.21 -7.41 1.48
C GLN A 178 33.72 -7.14 1.70
N MET A 179 33.02 -8.05 2.38
CA MET A 179 31.61 -7.88 2.73
C MET A 179 31.38 -6.68 3.64
N LEU A 180 32.24 -6.48 4.66
CA LEU A 180 32.13 -5.31 5.54
C LEU A 180 32.31 -4.01 4.74
N ALA A 181 33.29 -3.95 3.85
CA ALA A 181 33.53 -2.78 2.99
C ALA A 181 32.30 -2.48 2.09
N ALA A 182 31.74 -3.51 1.45
CA ALA A 182 30.54 -3.37 0.61
C ALA A 182 29.33 -2.88 1.42
N LEU A 183 29.07 -3.47 2.59
CA LEU A 183 27.97 -3.06 3.46
C LEU A 183 28.14 -1.63 3.98
N ARG A 184 29.37 -1.19 4.29
CA ARG A 184 29.64 0.21 4.67
C ARG A 184 29.30 1.18 3.54
N GLN A 185 29.66 0.87 2.30
CA GLN A 185 29.31 1.70 1.13
C GLN A 185 27.79 1.76 0.93
N ILE A 186 27.10 0.62 1.01
CA ILE A 186 25.63 0.57 0.91
C ILE A 186 24.98 1.36 2.04
N LEU A 187 25.51 1.29 3.27
CA LEU A 187 24.97 2.06 4.39
C LEU A 187 25.09 3.57 4.16
N ILE A 188 26.24 4.03 3.66
CA ILE A 188 26.45 5.45 3.34
C ILE A 188 25.46 5.88 2.25
N ALA A 189 25.37 5.13 1.16
CA ALA A 189 24.49 5.46 0.04
C ALA A 189 23.01 5.48 0.44
N THR A 190 22.57 4.47 1.20
CA THR A 190 21.17 4.37 1.66
C THR A 190 20.85 5.45 2.69
N GLN A 191 21.77 5.79 3.60
CA GLN A 191 21.56 6.89 4.53
C GLN A 191 21.44 8.24 3.80
N ALA A 192 22.31 8.53 2.83
CA ALA A 192 22.19 9.75 2.04
C ALA A 192 20.81 9.89 1.38
N LYS A 193 20.23 8.78 0.90
CA LYS A 193 18.86 8.77 0.35
C LYS A 193 17.77 8.94 1.40
N VAL A 194 17.97 8.44 2.61
CA VAL A 194 17.07 8.76 3.74
C VAL A 194 17.09 10.26 4.03
N ASP A 195 18.28 10.87 4.07
CA ASP A 195 18.45 12.30 4.35
C ASP A 195 17.86 13.17 3.22
N ASP A 196 18.01 12.75 1.95
CA ASP A 196 17.37 13.39 0.80
C ASP A 196 15.83 13.41 0.95
N PHE A 197 15.24 12.25 1.24
CA PHE A 197 13.80 12.12 1.42
C PHE A 197 13.29 12.83 2.67
N GLU A 198 14.09 12.89 3.74
CA GLU A 198 13.76 13.66 4.93
C GLU A 198 13.63 15.15 4.62
N ARG A 199 14.58 15.72 3.88
CA ARG A 199 14.50 17.13 3.44
C ARG A 199 13.28 17.40 2.57
N LEU A 200 12.98 16.49 1.63
CA LEU A 200 11.78 16.61 0.78
C LEU A 200 10.50 16.56 1.62
N VAL A 201 10.42 15.62 2.57
CA VAL A 201 9.30 15.53 3.50
C VAL A 201 9.13 16.82 4.31
N ASP A 202 10.21 17.38 4.85
CA ASP A 202 10.15 18.61 5.65
C ASP A 202 9.63 19.80 4.82
N GLN A 203 10.14 19.95 3.59
CA GLN A 203 9.70 21.00 2.66
C GLN A 203 8.23 20.85 2.28
N THR A 204 7.79 19.63 1.98
CA THR A 204 6.40 19.34 1.60
C THR A 204 5.45 19.50 2.79
N ALA A 205 5.82 18.98 3.96
CA ALA A 205 5.05 19.12 5.19
C ALA A 205 4.93 20.60 5.64
N ALA A 206 5.93 21.43 5.36
CA ALA A 206 5.90 22.86 5.62
C ALA A 206 4.94 23.61 4.68
N LYS A 207 4.50 23.02 3.57
CA LYS A 207 3.53 23.63 2.63
C LYS A 207 2.15 23.00 2.68
N HIS A 208 2.02 21.80 3.27
CA HIS A 208 0.76 21.06 3.30
C HIS A 208 -0.13 21.49 4.49
N PRO A 209 -1.30 22.12 4.27
CA PRO A 209 -2.09 22.74 5.34
C PRO A 209 -2.52 21.77 6.45
N VAL A 210 -2.95 20.56 6.09
CA VAL A 210 -3.35 19.54 7.07
C VAL A 210 -2.14 19.04 7.86
N ALA A 211 -0.96 18.95 7.23
CA ALA A 211 0.24 18.48 7.92
C ALA A 211 0.72 19.53 8.93
N GLN A 212 0.68 20.81 8.57
CA GLN A 212 0.95 21.93 9.48
C GLN A 212 0.02 21.91 10.69
N ARG A 213 -1.29 21.70 10.48
CA ARG A 213 -2.27 21.59 11.57
C ARG A 213 -1.97 20.39 12.48
N LEU A 214 -1.70 19.22 11.92
CA LEU A 214 -1.39 18.02 12.71
C LEU A 214 -0.12 18.19 13.55
N ARG A 215 0.88 18.94 13.07
CA ARG A 215 2.12 19.24 13.81
C ARG A 215 1.93 20.11 15.05
N THR A 216 0.75 20.70 15.24
CA THR A 216 0.43 21.41 16.50
C THR A 216 0.19 20.45 17.67
N ILE A 217 -0.04 19.16 17.36
CA ILE A 217 -0.20 18.11 18.37
C ILE A 217 1.20 17.69 18.85
N PRO A 218 1.47 17.71 20.17
CA PRO A 218 2.75 17.25 20.72
C PRO A 218 3.10 15.84 20.25
N GLY A 219 4.37 15.62 19.87
CA GLY A 219 4.84 14.34 19.34
C GLY A 219 4.70 14.17 17.82
N ILE A 220 3.92 15.03 17.13
CA ILE A 220 3.75 14.95 15.67
C ILE A 220 4.75 15.87 14.96
N GLY A 221 5.86 15.27 14.50
CA GLY A 221 6.84 15.93 13.64
C GLY A 221 6.39 16.06 12.17
N PRO A 222 7.19 16.72 11.32
CA PRO A 222 6.87 16.93 9.90
C PRO A 222 6.51 15.66 9.14
N PHE A 223 7.31 14.60 9.31
CA PHE A 223 7.08 13.31 8.67
C PHE A 223 5.76 12.66 9.10
N LEU A 224 5.46 12.63 10.40
CA LEU A 224 4.24 12.01 10.92
C LEU A 224 3.01 12.82 10.50
N GLY A 225 3.07 14.15 10.59
CA GLY A 225 1.99 15.03 10.15
C GLY A 225 1.67 14.85 8.67
N LEU A 226 2.69 14.81 7.80
CA LEU A 226 2.48 14.55 6.37
C LEU A 226 1.97 13.14 6.11
N SER A 227 2.54 12.12 6.74
CA SER A 227 2.12 10.72 6.56
C SER A 227 0.67 10.48 6.98
N LEU A 228 0.25 11.06 8.11
CA LEU A 228 -1.14 11.02 8.56
C LEU A 228 -2.06 11.72 7.56
N ALA A 229 -1.71 12.94 7.14
CA ALA A 229 -2.50 13.71 6.19
C ALA A 229 -2.71 12.96 4.86
N VAL A 230 -1.65 12.37 4.28
CA VAL A 230 -1.73 11.74 2.95
C VAL A 230 -2.42 10.36 2.98
N GLU A 231 -2.30 9.62 4.09
CA GLU A 231 -2.95 8.33 4.23
C GLU A 231 -4.45 8.46 4.54
N ILE A 232 -4.84 9.53 5.25
CA ILE A 232 -6.25 9.90 5.47
C ILE A 232 -6.85 10.46 4.17
N GLY A 233 -6.15 11.39 3.52
CA GLY A 233 -6.67 12.16 2.39
C GLY A 233 -7.71 13.17 2.85
N ASP A 234 -8.79 13.30 2.09
CA ASP A 234 -9.98 14.03 2.53
C ASP A 234 -10.54 13.38 3.81
N ILE A 235 -10.80 14.18 4.84
CA ILE A 235 -11.35 13.72 6.11
C ILE A 235 -12.86 13.47 6.01
N GLU A 236 -13.56 14.19 5.13
CA GLU A 236 -15.03 14.14 5.02
C GLU A 236 -15.55 12.81 4.46
N ARG A 237 -14.69 12.03 3.80
CA ARG A 237 -15.00 10.64 3.39
C ARG A 237 -15.30 9.70 4.58
N PHE A 238 -14.96 10.09 5.81
CA PHE A 238 -15.20 9.30 7.00
C PHE A 238 -16.41 9.86 7.75
N PRO A 239 -17.54 9.13 7.81
CA PRO A 239 -18.75 9.62 8.47
C PRO A 239 -18.57 9.96 9.95
N SER A 240 -17.60 9.30 10.61
CA SER A 240 -17.28 9.55 12.01
C SER A 240 -15.89 9.02 12.38
N ALA A 241 -15.35 9.48 13.52
CA ALA A 241 -14.06 9.01 14.03
C ALA A 241 -13.92 7.48 14.18
N PRO A 242 -14.95 6.71 14.61
CA PRO A 242 -14.93 5.25 14.56
C PRO A 242 -14.58 4.67 13.18
N HIS A 243 -15.07 5.25 12.09
CA HIS A 243 -14.78 4.77 10.74
C HIS A 243 -13.30 4.97 10.37
N LEU A 244 -12.73 6.13 10.76
CA LEU A 244 -11.30 6.38 10.58
C LEU A 244 -10.45 5.41 11.43
N ARG A 245 -10.85 5.11 12.67
CA ARG A 245 -10.16 4.10 13.51
C ARG A 245 -10.23 2.70 12.92
N GLY A 246 -11.37 2.32 12.36
CA GLY A 246 -11.53 1.07 11.62
C GLY A 246 -10.60 1.02 10.41
N TYR A 247 -10.54 2.11 9.65
CA TYR A 247 -9.67 2.24 8.48
C TYR A 247 -8.18 2.19 8.83
N SER A 248 -7.74 2.79 9.93
CA SER A 248 -6.34 2.72 10.37
C SER A 248 -5.93 1.32 10.88
N GLY A 249 -6.91 0.48 11.23
CA GLY A 249 -6.67 -0.83 11.83
C GLY A 249 -6.04 -0.73 13.22
N LEU A 250 -6.34 0.36 13.94
CA LEU A 250 -6.03 0.54 15.37
C LEU A 250 -7.16 0.04 16.27
N VAL A 251 -8.09 -0.75 15.73
CA VAL A 251 -9.18 -1.37 16.48
C VAL A 251 -8.82 -2.82 16.80
N PRO A 252 -9.13 -3.31 18.01
CA PRO A 252 -8.99 -4.72 18.34
C PRO A 252 -9.99 -5.56 17.55
N ALA A 253 -9.67 -6.84 17.32
CA ALA A 253 -10.67 -7.79 16.88
C ALA A 253 -11.75 -7.94 17.96
N VAL A 254 -13.02 -7.91 17.57
CA VAL A 254 -14.15 -8.11 18.49
C VAL A 254 -14.83 -9.43 18.14
N HIS A 255 -14.93 -10.31 19.13
CA HIS A 255 -15.72 -11.52 19.07
C HIS A 255 -16.85 -11.41 20.09
N GLN A 256 -18.02 -11.01 19.61
CA GLN A 256 -19.21 -10.87 20.44
C GLN A 256 -20.24 -11.93 20.06
N SER A 257 -20.70 -12.72 21.04
CA SER A 257 -21.80 -13.68 20.87
C SER A 257 -22.62 -13.76 22.16
N GLY A 258 -23.94 -13.53 22.06
CA GLY A 258 -24.81 -13.40 23.24
C GLY A 258 -24.25 -12.34 24.21
N ASP A 259 -24.09 -12.71 25.48
CA ASP A 259 -23.57 -11.85 26.55
C ASP A 259 -22.03 -11.81 26.64
N LYS A 260 -21.30 -12.46 25.74
CA LYS A 260 -19.82 -12.49 25.76
C LYS A 260 -19.25 -11.42 24.84
N ASP A 261 -18.50 -10.47 25.40
CA ASP A 261 -17.65 -9.51 24.69
C ASP A 261 -16.18 -9.89 24.90
N ALA A 262 -15.56 -10.51 23.90
CA ALA A 262 -14.13 -10.82 23.90
C ALA A 262 -13.38 -9.93 22.90
N ARG A 263 -12.34 -9.24 23.40
CA ARG A 263 -11.46 -8.40 22.59
C ARG A 263 -10.12 -9.10 22.36
N GLY A 264 -9.77 -9.24 21.08
CA GLY A 264 -8.53 -9.85 20.61
C GLY A 264 -7.44 -8.82 20.26
N PRO A 265 -6.35 -9.27 19.61
CA PRO A 265 -5.28 -8.38 19.15
C PRO A 265 -5.78 -7.38 18.11
N LEU A 266 -4.97 -6.34 17.83
CA LEU A 266 -5.22 -5.41 16.73
C LEU A 266 -5.46 -6.18 15.42
N THR A 267 -6.47 -5.74 14.65
CA THR A 267 -6.76 -6.39 13.38
C THR A 267 -5.56 -6.25 12.43
N LYS A 268 -5.27 -7.28 11.64
CA LYS A 268 -4.27 -7.18 10.56
C LYS A 268 -4.83 -6.48 9.30
N THR A 269 -6.07 -6.00 9.36
CA THR A 269 -6.79 -5.32 8.28
C THR A 269 -6.72 -3.80 8.44
N GLY A 270 -6.86 -3.06 7.34
CA GLY A 270 -6.79 -1.60 7.32
C GLY A 270 -5.46 -1.06 6.78
N ASN A 271 -5.32 0.27 6.81
CA ASN A 271 -4.18 0.97 6.25
C ASN A 271 -2.95 0.86 7.17
N LYS A 272 -2.02 -0.02 6.81
CA LYS A 272 -0.76 -0.27 7.54
C LYS A 272 0.13 0.97 7.70
N TRP A 273 0.08 1.91 6.75
CA TRP A 273 0.90 3.11 6.76
C TRP A 273 0.33 4.13 7.74
N LEU A 274 -0.99 4.32 7.70
CA LEU A 274 -1.72 5.11 8.69
C LEU A 274 -1.50 4.57 10.10
N ARG A 275 -1.61 3.25 10.28
CA ARG A 275 -1.33 2.59 11.56
C ARG A 275 0.08 2.87 12.06
N HIS A 276 1.06 2.70 11.19
CA HIS A 276 2.46 2.92 11.53
C HIS A 276 2.70 4.36 11.98
N ALA A 277 2.21 5.34 11.21
CA ALA A 277 2.34 6.75 11.56
C ALA A 277 1.66 7.09 12.90
N ALA A 278 0.45 6.60 13.12
CA ALA A 278 -0.28 6.83 14.36
C ALA A 278 0.39 6.20 15.59
N VAL A 279 0.94 4.99 15.47
CA VAL A 279 1.68 4.34 16.56
C VAL A 279 3.00 5.05 16.86
N GLN A 280 3.66 5.64 15.86
CA GLN A 280 4.87 6.44 16.08
C GLN A 280 4.59 7.82 16.69
N ALA A 281 3.35 8.32 16.55
CA ALA A 281 2.92 9.61 17.10
C ALA A 281 2.43 9.53 18.55
N ALA A 282 2.10 8.32 19.03
CA ALA A 282 1.60 8.05 20.38
C ALA A 282 2.74 7.89 21.38
#